data_AF-A0A4R8QJD5-F1
#
_entry.id   AF-A0A4R8QJD5-F1
#
_cell.length_a   1.000
_cell.length_b   1.000
_cell.length_c   1.000
_cell.angle_alpha   90.00
_cell.angle_beta   90.00
_cell.angle_gamma   90.00
#
_symmetry.space_group_name_H-M   'P 1'
#
loop_
_entity.id
_entity.type
_entity.pdbx_description
1 polymer ?
#
loop_
_entity_poly.entity_id
_entity_poly.type
_entity_poly.pdbx_seq_one_letter_code
_entity_poly.pdbx_strand_id
1 'polypeptide(L)'
;MLAKVLDDTDSYLGYPVPAAVRRRLLRECWEACEPDPEREPDMQAYFDSHPSRCRPFLNDGGIHISIRTYSELIALAKEALGARPRQDVMVMSAAQPASRGDRPLDDQAGDTALALCVALLLMMDIGSHQYSISGSTVLRWDPDETLRHAVNRHFRSQRGVLRSENSRLGKLFTTRNLDLVGGLNIKWTHNLVDHLRLADDDKTVFIFHSVGFLKFHQT
;
A
#
# COMPACT_ATOMS: atom_id res chain seq x y z
N MET A 1 21.67 4.99 38.09
CA MET A 1 21.12 6.17 37.39
C MET A 1 21.15 5.84 35.90
N LEU A 2 20.15 5.08 35.47
CA LEU A 2 20.07 4.48 34.13
C LEU A 2 19.68 5.56 33.12
N ALA A 3 20.49 5.69 32.08
CA ALA A 3 20.22 6.54 30.93
C ALA A 3 18.83 6.21 30.36
N LYS A 4 18.02 7.26 30.14
CA LYS A 4 16.87 7.20 29.24
C LYS A 4 17.36 6.63 27.91
N VAL A 5 16.97 5.40 27.62
CA VAL A 5 16.92 4.90 26.24
C VAL A 5 16.06 5.90 25.50
N LEU A 6 16.68 6.72 24.65
CA LEU A 6 15.95 7.53 23.68
C LEU A 6 15.08 6.55 22.89
N ASP A 7 13.77 6.79 22.99
CA ASP A 7 12.74 5.98 22.36
C ASP A 7 12.83 6.17 20.84
N ASP A 8 13.65 5.34 20.20
CA ASP A 8 13.93 5.33 18.76
C ASP A 8 12.71 4.86 17.92
N THR A 9 11.53 4.78 18.55
CA THR A 9 10.31 4.18 17.99
C THR A 9 9.34 5.17 17.36
N ASP A 10 9.49 6.48 17.62
CA ASP A 10 8.69 7.55 17.02
C ASP A 10 9.48 8.36 15.98
N SER A 11 10.09 7.62 15.05
CA SER A 11 10.81 8.22 13.92
C SER A 11 9.83 8.94 12.98
N TYR A 12 10.28 10.06 12.41
CA TYR A 12 9.61 10.70 11.29
C TYR A 12 9.53 9.74 10.09
N LEU A 13 8.46 9.86 9.29
CA LEU A 13 8.35 9.16 8.01
C LEU A 13 9.55 9.55 7.13
N GLY A 14 10.44 8.60 6.90
CA GLY A 14 11.72 8.83 6.25
C GLY A 14 12.29 7.56 5.64
N TYR A 15 13.40 7.71 4.94
CA TYR A 15 14.14 6.60 4.35
C TYR A 15 15.64 6.71 4.68
N PRO A 16 16.32 5.59 5.00
CA PRO A 16 15.81 4.22 5.10
C PRO A 16 14.86 4.01 6.29
N VAL A 17 13.85 3.13 6.13
CA VAL A 17 12.95 2.75 7.23
C VAL A 17 13.78 2.01 8.30
N PRO A 18 13.87 2.53 9.55
CA PRO A 18 14.66 1.90 10.60
C PRO A 18 14.20 0.47 10.90
N ALA A 19 15.13 -0.45 11.19
CA ALA A 19 14.81 -1.86 11.43
C ALA A 19 13.81 -2.07 12.59
N ALA A 20 13.87 -1.22 13.62
CA ALA A 20 12.91 -1.22 14.72
C ALA A 20 11.49 -0.89 14.26
N VAL A 21 11.35 0.12 13.38
CA VAL A 21 10.07 0.53 12.77
C VAL A 21 9.55 -0.57 11.85
N ARG A 22 10.41 -1.21 11.04
CA ARG A 22 10.01 -2.34 10.17
C ARG A 22 9.33 -3.45 10.98
N ARG A 23 9.97 -3.90 12.06
CA ARG A 23 9.42 -4.92 12.97
C ARG A 23 8.10 -4.49 13.62
N ARG A 24 8.00 -3.22 14.01
CA ARG A 24 6.79 -2.65 14.61
C ARG A 24 5.63 -2.64 13.62
N LEU A 25 5.85 -2.25 12.37
CA LEU A 25 4.83 -2.28 11.31
C LEU A 25 4.31 -3.71 11.09
N LEU A 26 5.22 -4.68 10.93
CA LEU A 26 4.88 -6.10 10.75
C LEU A 26 4.04 -6.66 11.91
N ARG A 27 4.43 -6.35 13.16
CA ARG A 27 3.71 -6.80 14.35
C ARG A 27 2.35 -6.12 14.52
N GLU A 28 2.30 -4.80 14.43
CA GLU A 28 1.15 -4.00 14.85
C GLU A 28 0.07 -3.87 13.77
N CYS A 29 0.43 -3.92 12.49
CA CYS A 29 -0.52 -3.78 11.38
C CYS A 29 -0.94 -5.14 10.81
N TRP A 30 -0.07 -6.15 10.86
CA TRP A 30 -0.34 -7.46 10.26
C TRP A 30 -0.36 -8.61 11.24
N GLU A 31 -0.28 -8.33 12.55
CA GLU A 31 -0.31 -9.35 13.60
C GLU A 31 0.66 -10.50 13.32
N ALA A 32 1.80 -10.21 12.68
CA ALA A 32 2.79 -11.22 12.37
C ALA A 32 3.21 -11.91 13.68
N CYS A 33 2.92 -13.21 13.81
CA CYS A 33 3.53 -14.05 14.83
C CYS A 33 5.05 -13.86 14.78
N GLU A 34 5.70 -13.94 15.94
CA GLU A 34 7.15 -13.74 16.05
C GLU A 34 7.88 -14.40 14.87
N PRO A 35 8.76 -13.65 14.18
CA PRO A 35 9.31 -14.06 12.90
C PRO A 35 9.99 -15.42 13.06
N ASP A 36 9.48 -16.42 12.35
CA ASP A 36 10.24 -17.63 12.09
C ASP A 36 11.32 -17.25 11.04
N PRO A 37 12.60 -17.17 11.44
CA PRO A 37 13.66 -16.69 10.56
C PRO A 37 13.86 -17.59 9.33
N GLU A 38 13.32 -18.82 9.31
CA GLU A 38 13.39 -19.74 8.17
C GLU A 38 12.18 -19.61 7.22
N ARG A 39 11.09 -18.96 7.65
CA ARG A 39 9.84 -18.83 6.88
C ARG A 39 9.44 -17.40 6.54
N GLU A 40 10.13 -16.39 7.06
CA GLU A 40 9.79 -15.01 6.75
C GLU A 40 10.08 -14.68 5.28
N PRO A 41 9.07 -14.28 4.49
CA PRO A 41 9.31 -13.88 3.12
C PRO A 41 10.17 -12.62 3.07
N ASP A 42 11.09 -12.55 2.10
CA ASP A 42 11.94 -11.38 1.91
C ASP A 42 11.10 -10.12 1.58
N MET A 43 10.88 -9.29 2.60
CA MET A 43 10.14 -8.02 2.52
C MET A 43 11.03 -6.85 2.05
N GLN A 44 12.28 -7.09 1.65
CA GLN A 44 13.19 -6.02 1.26
C GLN A 44 12.64 -5.19 0.09
N ALA A 45 12.06 -5.84 -0.93
CA ALA A 45 11.44 -5.14 -2.06
C ALA A 45 10.23 -4.26 -1.65
N TYR A 46 9.51 -4.65 -0.59
CA TYR A 46 8.43 -3.84 -0.02
C TYR A 46 8.99 -2.58 0.65
N PHE A 47 10.01 -2.72 1.50
CA PHE A 47 10.65 -1.58 2.17
C PHE A 47 11.40 -0.66 1.21
N ASP A 48 12.00 -1.20 0.15
CA ASP A 48 12.67 -0.42 -0.89
C ASP A 48 11.69 0.40 -1.74
N SER A 49 10.41 0.01 -1.78
CA SER A 49 9.37 0.79 -2.45
C SER A 49 8.85 1.98 -1.63
N HIS A 50 9.17 2.07 -0.34
CA HIS A 50 8.67 3.14 0.54
C HIS A 50 9.00 4.55 0.04
N PRO A 51 10.24 4.88 -0.37
CA PRO A 51 10.57 6.23 -0.83
C PRO A 51 9.74 6.64 -2.04
N SER A 52 9.62 5.75 -3.03
CA SER A 52 8.81 6.02 -4.22
C SER A 52 7.35 6.26 -3.88
N ARG A 53 6.83 5.58 -2.84
CA ARG A 53 5.46 5.72 -2.38
C ARG A 53 5.24 6.95 -1.51
N CYS A 54 6.20 7.33 -0.69
CA CYS A 54 6.12 8.55 0.13
C CYS A 54 6.33 9.82 -0.71
N ARG A 55 7.16 9.77 -1.76
CA ARG A 55 7.57 10.95 -2.53
C ARG A 55 6.40 11.80 -3.04
N PRO A 56 5.36 11.27 -3.70
CA PRO A 56 4.22 12.07 -4.16
C PRO A 56 3.53 12.86 -3.03
N PHE A 57 3.52 12.31 -1.81
CA PHE A 57 2.85 12.88 -0.64
C PHE A 57 3.73 13.87 0.15
N LEU A 58 5.06 13.76 -0.01
CA LEU A 58 6.05 14.55 0.72
C LEU A 58 6.72 15.64 -0.12
N ASN A 59 6.45 15.70 -1.43
CA ASN A 59 7.10 16.63 -2.37
C ASN A 59 6.98 18.11 -1.95
N ASP A 60 5.87 18.53 -1.34
CA ASP A 60 5.67 19.91 -0.85
C ASP A 60 6.08 20.09 0.62
N GLY A 61 7.09 19.36 1.09
CA GLY A 61 7.46 19.33 2.52
C GLY A 61 6.38 18.69 3.41
N GLY A 62 5.49 17.90 2.80
CA GLY A 62 4.35 17.25 3.45
C GLY A 62 3.25 18.20 3.93
N ILE A 63 3.18 19.44 3.43
CA ILE A 63 2.18 20.44 3.88
C ILE A 63 0.74 19.89 3.81
N HIS A 64 0.46 18.98 2.86
CA HIS A 64 -0.84 18.38 2.61
C HIS A 64 -1.06 17.01 3.26
N ILE A 65 -0.18 16.53 4.14
CA ILE A 65 -0.39 15.26 4.86
C ILE A 65 -0.43 15.49 6.36
N SER A 66 -1.40 14.88 7.05
CA SER A 66 -1.57 15.00 8.50
C SER A 66 -0.61 14.10 9.30
N ILE A 67 -0.12 13.01 8.70
CA ILE A 67 0.81 12.06 9.33
C ILE A 67 2.26 12.52 9.13
N ARG A 68 3.05 12.47 10.22
CA ARG A 68 4.48 12.78 10.26
C ARG A 68 5.31 11.66 10.85
N THR A 69 4.74 10.82 11.71
CA THR A 69 5.47 9.72 12.37
C THR A 69 4.95 8.35 11.99
N TYR A 70 5.78 7.32 12.22
CA TYR A 70 5.32 5.94 12.08
C TYR A 70 4.27 5.57 13.13
N SER A 71 4.22 6.22 14.29
CA SER A 71 3.18 5.96 15.30
C SER A 71 1.81 6.42 14.83
N GLU A 72 1.73 7.61 14.23
CA GLU A 72 0.50 8.14 13.60
C GLU A 72 0.08 7.26 12.42
N LEU A 73 1.04 6.81 11.61
CA LEU A 73 0.78 5.86 10.51
C LEU A 73 0.18 4.56 11.04
N ILE A 74 0.75 3.95 12.07
CA ILE A 74 0.27 2.71 12.67
C ILE A 74 -1.12 2.89 13.30
N ALA A 75 -1.37 4.03 13.96
CA ALA A 75 -2.68 4.33 14.51
C ALA A 75 -3.75 4.39 13.41
N LEU A 76 -3.48 5.12 12.31
CA LEU A 76 -4.40 5.17 11.18
C LEU A 76 -4.54 3.80 10.50
N ALA A 77 -3.45 3.04 10.39
CA ALA A 77 -3.45 1.70 9.82
C ALA A 77 -4.41 0.77 10.55
N LYS A 78 -4.38 0.77 11.88
CA LYS A 78 -5.27 -0.05 12.71
C LYS A 78 -6.73 0.30 12.50
N GLU A 79 -7.06 1.58 12.42
CA GLU A 79 -8.43 2.01 12.12
C GLU A 79 -8.87 1.61 10.71
N ALA A 80 -8.00 1.78 9.70
CA ALA A 80 -8.29 1.45 8.31
C ALA A 80 -8.41 -0.05 8.04
N LEU A 81 -7.60 -0.88 8.73
CA LEU A 81 -7.66 -2.35 8.64
C LEU A 81 -8.80 -2.95 9.46
N GLY A 82 -9.37 -2.17 10.39
CA GLY A 82 -10.56 -2.53 11.14
C GLY A 82 -11.80 -2.69 10.26
N ALA A 83 -12.91 -3.11 10.88
CA ALA A 83 -14.19 -3.29 10.20
C ALA A 83 -15.00 -1.98 10.06
N ARG A 84 -14.32 -0.83 9.96
CA ARG A 84 -14.96 0.50 9.91
C ARG A 84 -15.08 1.02 8.46
N PRO A 85 -16.16 1.74 8.13
CA PRO A 85 -16.28 2.51 6.89
C PRO A 85 -15.21 3.61 6.80
N ARG A 86 -14.85 4.00 5.56
CA ARG A 86 -13.89 5.08 5.30
C ARG A 86 -14.24 6.37 6.04
N GLN A 87 -15.51 6.77 6.01
CA GLN A 87 -15.96 8.01 6.63
C GLN A 87 -15.71 8.02 8.14
N ASP A 88 -15.96 6.88 8.80
CA ASP A 88 -15.75 6.75 10.25
C ASP A 88 -14.26 6.80 10.60
N VAL A 89 -13.40 6.18 9.78
CA VAL A 89 -11.95 6.25 9.94
C VAL A 89 -11.46 7.70 9.82
N MET A 90 -11.99 8.45 8.86
CA MET A 90 -11.67 9.87 8.65
C MET A 90 -12.10 10.74 9.83
N VAL A 91 -13.32 10.57 10.35
CA VAL A 91 -13.82 11.31 11.52
C VAL A 91 -12.98 11.02 12.76
N MET A 92 -12.63 9.75 13.00
CA MET A 92 -11.80 9.36 14.15
C MET A 92 -10.38 9.93 14.04
N SER A 93 -9.79 9.90 12.85
CA SER A 93 -8.47 10.50 12.61
C SER A 93 -8.47 12.02 12.80
N ALA A 94 -9.57 12.70 12.51
CA ALA A 94 -9.73 14.14 12.74
C ALA A 94 -10.01 14.47 14.22
N ALA A 95 -10.64 13.56 14.96
CA ALA A 95 -10.97 13.73 16.37
C ALA A 95 -9.79 13.45 17.33
N GLN A 96 -8.75 12.77 16.87
CA GLN A 96 -7.53 12.60 17.67
C GLN A 96 -6.84 13.95 17.84
N PRO A 97 -6.42 14.31 19.07
CA PRO A 97 -5.67 15.54 19.29
C PRO A 97 -4.35 15.40 18.55
N ALA A 98 -4.29 15.96 17.35
CA ALA A 98 -3.04 16.08 16.61
C ALA A 98 -2.04 16.76 17.55
N SER A 99 -0.81 16.26 17.57
CA SER A 99 0.30 16.96 18.21
C SER A 99 0.63 18.22 17.41
N ARG A 100 -0.33 19.15 17.23
CA ARG A 100 -0.10 20.44 16.59
C ARG A 100 -1.20 21.46 16.86
N GLY A 101 -0.73 22.67 17.18
CA GLY A 101 -1.55 23.86 17.35
C GLY A 101 -2.29 24.27 16.08
N ASP A 102 -3.57 24.59 16.29
CA ASP A 102 -4.33 25.69 15.70
C ASP A 102 -4.41 25.85 14.18
N ARG A 103 -4.21 24.78 13.40
CA ARG A 103 -4.67 24.76 12.00
C ARG A 103 -5.78 23.73 11.82
N PRO A 104 -6.96 24.13 11.32
CA PRO A 104 -7.98 23.17 10.95
C PRO A 104 -7.42 22.22 9.89
N LEU A 105 -7.57 20.92 10.13
CA LEU A 105 -7.30 19.90 9.13
C LEU A 105 -8.27 20.13 7.98
N ASP A 106 -7.74 20.51 6.82
CA ASP A 106 -8.50 20.45 5.57
C ASP A 106 -8.84 18.97 5.31
N ASP A 107 -10.07 18.67 4.89
CA ASP A 107 -10.54 17.31 4.59
C ASP A 107 -9.57 16.60 3.62
N GLN A 108 -8.94 17.39 2.74
CA GLN A 108 -7.92 16.96 1.80
C GLN A 108 -6.66 16.38 2.47
N ALA A 109 -6.25 16.90 3.63
CA ALA A 109 -5.05 16.44 4.33
C ALA A 109 -5.25 15.07 4.99
N GLY A 110 -6.47 14.82 5.50
CA GLY A 110 -6.87 13.51 6.00
C GLY A 110 -6.94 12.47 4.88
N ASP A 111 -7.52 12.84 3.74
CA ASP A 111 -7.62 11.95 2.58
C ASP A 111 -6.23 11.59 2.03
N THR A 112 -5.31 12.56 2.00
CA THR A 112 -3.92 12.37 1.57
C THR A 112 -3.17 11.44 2.54
N ALA A 113 -3.40 11.58 3.85
CA ALA A 113 -2.84 10.69 4.87
C ALA A 113 -3.37 9.26 4.75
N LEU A 114 -4.67 9.11 4.54
CA LEU A 114 -5.30 7.81 4.32
C LEU A 114 -4.78 7.14 3.05
N ALA A 115 -4.60 7.91 1.98
CA ALA A 115 -4.01 7.44 0.74
C ALA A 115 -2.58 6.95 0.90
N LEU A 116 -1.73 7.71 1.62
CA LEU A 116 -0.38 7.24 1.95
C LEU A 116 -0.43 5.97 2.80
N CYS A 117 -1.32 5.92 3.79
CA CYS A 117 -1.47 4.78 4.69
C CYS A 117 -1.79 3.50 3.90
N VAL A 118 -2.80 3.54 3.04
CA VAL A 118 -3.16 2.38 2.21
C VAL A 118 -2.07 2.04 1.20
N ALA A 119 -1.39 3.04 0.61
CA ALA A 119 -0.27 2.83 -0.30
C ALA A 119 0.90 2.11 0.37
N LEU A 120 1.21 2.45 1.62
CA LEU A 120 2.27 1.81 2.39
C LEU A 120 1.86 0.46 2.95
N LEU A 121 0.60 0.26 3.35
CA LEU A 121 0.14 -1.01 3.89
C LEU A 121 -0.09 -2.04 2.79
N LEU A 122 -0.96 -1.73 1.83
CA LEU A 122 -1.45 -2.71 0.87
C LEU A 122 -0.65 -2.74 -0.43
N MET A 123 0.32 -1.83 -0.60
CA MET A 123 0.95 -1.54 -1.89
C MET A 123 -0.10 -1.22 -2.97
N MET A 124 -1.20 -0.57 -2.60
CA MET A 124 -2.31 -0.19 -3.47
C MET A 124 -2.52 1.32 -3.41
N ASP A 125 -2.70 1.94 -4.56
CA ASP A 125 -2.97 3.38 -4.62
C ASP A 125 -4.50 3.60 -4.54
N ILE A 126 -4.96 4.55 -3.72
CA ILE A 126 -6.38 4.91 -3.56
C ILE A 126 -6.63 6.38 -3.90
N GLY A 127 -7.90 6.72 -4.14
CA GLY A 127 -8.36 8.10 -4.32
C GLY A 127 -8.30 8.63 -5.76
N SER A 128 -8.82 9.84 -5.97
CA SER A 128 -8.73 10.56 -7.24
C SER A 128 -7.37 11.23 -7.32
N HIS A 129 -6.48 10.67 -8.14
CA HIS A 129 -5.16 11.26 -8.32
C HIS A 129 -5.27 12.59 -9.10
N GLN A 130 -5.27 13.71 -8.38
CA GLN A 130 -4.89 15.00 -8.97
C GLN A 130 -3.37 15.10 -9.21
N TYR A 131 -2.57 14.15 -8.66
CA TYR A 131 -1.10 14.24 -8.63
C TYR A 131 -0.34 13.00 -9.13
N SER A 132 -0.97 11.93 -9.67
CA SER A 132 -0.21 10.90 -10.40
C SER A 132 -0.05 11.28 -11.87
N ILE A 133 1.20 11.40 -12.29
CA ILE A 133 1.59 11.65 -13.69
C ILE A 133 1.56 10.34 -14.51
N SER A 134 1.00 9.25 -13.98
CA SER A 134 1.05 7.95 -14.63
C SER A 134 -0.30 7.29 -14.52
N GLY A 135 -0.81 6.78 -15.63
CA GLY A 135 -2.12 6.13 -15.75
C GLY A 135 -2.25 4.84 -14.97
N SER A 136 -1.88 4.83 -13.68
CA SER A 136 -2.00 3.77 -12.69
C SER A 136 -3.45 3.67 -12.22
N THR A 137 -3.91 2.44 -11.95
CA THR A 137 -5.27 2.18 -11.49
C THR A 137 -5.37 2.48 -10.01
N VAL A 138 -6.43 3.17 -9.63
CA VAL A 138 -6.74 3.47 -8.24
C VAL A 138 -7.76 2.47 -7.72
N LEU A 139 -7.52 1.95 -6.51
CA LEU A 139 -8.55 1.24 -5.78
C LEU A 139 -9.62 2.25 -5.36
N ARG A 140 -10.81 2.10 -5.94
CA ARG A 140 -11.99 2.86 -5.53
C ARG A 140 -12.41 2.37 -4.14
N TRP A 141 -12.42 3.27 -3.17
CA TRP A 141 -12.89 3.02 -1.80
C TRP A 141 -13.97 4.05 -1.46
N ASP A 142 -15.23 3.61 -1.49
CA ASP A 142 -16.40 4.46 -1.26
C ASP A 142 -16.57 4.81 0.24
N PRO A 143 -17.17 5.96 0.60
CA PRO A 143 -17.19 6.47 1.98
C PRO A 143 -17.85 5.53 3.00
N ASP A 144 -18.90 4.82 2.58
CA ASP A 144 -19.71 3.88 3.35
C ASP A 144 -19.14 2.45 3.35
N GLU A 145 -18.04 2.23 2.66
CA GLU A 145 -17.42 0.93 2.47
C GLU A 145 -16.21 0.74 3.42
N THR A 146 -15.96 -0.50 3.86
CA THR A 146 -14.73 -0.86 4.57
C THR A 146 -13.59 -1.11 3.59
N LEU A 147 -12.33 -0.87 3.98
CA LEU A 147 -11.17 -1.15 3.11
C LEU A 147 -11.16 -2.60 2.62
N ARG A 148 -11.50 -3.54 3.50
CA ARG A 148 -11.62 -4.97 3.17
C ARG A 148 -12.67 -5.22 2.08
N HIS A 149 -13.82 -4.54 2.12
CA HIS A 149 -14.85 -4.70 1.09
C HIS A 149 -14.37 -4.12 -0.24
N ALA A 150 -13.72 -2.94 -0.23
CA ALA A 150 -13.18 -2.30 -1.42
C ALA A 150 -12.16 -3.20 -2.14
N VAL A 151 -11.19 -3.73 -1.39
CA VAL A 151 -10.18 -4.68 -1.91
C VAL A 151 -10.86 -5.94 -2.46
N ASN A 152 -11.81 -6.53 -1.72
CA ASN A 152 -12.52 -7.71 -2.18
C ASN A 152 -13.32 -7.43 -3.46
N ARG A 153 -14.02 -6.31 -3.54
CA ARG A 153 -14.82 -5.92 -4.71
C ARG A 153 -13.93 -5.78 -5.94
N HIS A 154 -12.78 -5.14 -5.80
CA HIS A 154 -11.81 -5.00 -6.88
C HIS A 154 -11.36 -6.36 -7.44
N PHE A 155 -10.80 -7.24 -6.60
CA PHE A 155 -10.27 -8.53 -7.07
C PHE A 155 -11.37 -9.58 -7.37
N ARG A 156 -12.55 -9.50 -6.76
CA ARG A 156 -13.67 -10.41 -7.08
C ARG A 156 -14.36 -10.04 -8.39
N SER A 157 -14.46 -8.75 -8.72
CA SER A 157 -15.00 -8.33 -10.02
C SER A 157 -14.22 -8.91 -11.20
N GLN A 158 -12.92 -9.14 -11.01
CA GLN A 158 -12.04 -9.77 -12.00
C GLN A 158 -12.27 -11.29 -12.16
N ARG A 159 -12.89 -11.97 -11.17
CA ARG A 159 -13.15 -13.43 -11.24
C ARG A 159 -14.18 -13.80 -12.29
N GLY A 160 -15.07 -12.88 -12.69
CA GLY A 160 -16.13 -13.14 -13.68
C GLY A 160 -15.67 -13.19 -15.13
N VAL A 161 -14.48 -12.65 -15.43
CA VAL A 161 -13.96 -12.53 -16.81
C VAL A 161 -13.23 -13.81 -17.25
N LEU A 162 -12.66 -14.56 -16.30
CA LEU A 162 -11.93 -15.80 -16.58
C LEU A 162 -12.85 -17.00 -16.38
N ARG A 163 -13.76 -17.25 -17.32
CA ARG A 163 -14.38 -18.58 -17.45
C ARG A 163 -13.28 -19.58 -17.80
N SER A 164 -12.79 -20.28 -16.78
CA SER A 164 -11.77 -21.32 -16.90
C SER A 164 -12.33 -22.54 -17.63
N GLU A 165 -12.26 -22.54 -18.96
CA GLU A 165 -12.08 -23.80 -19.70
C GLU A 165 -10.60 -24.20 -19.60
N ASN A 166 -10.17 -24.69 -18.43
CA ASN A 166 -8.94 -25.46 -18.19
C ASN A 166 -7.66 -25.08 -18.98
N SER A 167 -7.45 -23.82 -19.32
CA SER A 167 -6.27 -23.39 -20.06
C SER A 167 -5.13 -23.16 -19.09
N ARG A 168 -4.51 -24.27 -18.64
CA ARG A 168 -3.17 -24.18 -18.06
C ARG A 168 -2.26 -23.57 -19.11
N LEU A 169 -1.88 -22.31 -18.91
CA LEU A 169 -0.88 -21.63 -19.70
C LEU A 169 0.35 -22.55 -19.74
N GLY A 170 0.72 -23.00 -20.94
CA GLY A 170 1.75 -24.01 -21.12
C GLY A 170 3.10 -23.52 -20.57
N LYS A 171 4.06 -24.43 -20.35
CA LYS A 171 5.41 -24.09 -19.85
C LYS A 171 6.17 -23.04 -20.70
N LEU A 172 5.70 -22.77 -21.91
CA LEU A 172 6.21 -21.73 -22.79
C LEU A 172 5.67 -20.34 -22.47
N PHE A 173 4.70 -20.19 -21.57
CA PHE A 173 4.14 -18.90 -21.17
C PHE A 173 4.99 -18.25 -20.07
N THR A 174 6.25 -17.97 -20.41
CA THR A 174 7.18 -17.25 -19.55
C THR A 174 7.12 -15.76 -19.86
N THR A 175 7.50 -14.92 -18.89
CA THR A 175 7.72 -13.47 -19.04
C THR A 175 8.51 -13.14 -20.32
N ARG A 176 9.57 -13.91 -20.59
CA ARG A 176 10.40 -13.74 -21.79
C ARG A 176 9.66 -14.08 -23.09
N ASN A 177 8.79 -15.08 -23.08
CA ASN A 177 8.06 -15.50 -24.28
C ASN A 177 6.81 -14.66 -24.53
N LEU A 178 6.23 -14.03 -23.49
CA LEU A 178 5.19 -13.01 -23.64
C LEU A 178 5.70 -11.82 -24.44
N ASP A 179 6.91 -11.36 -24.13
CA ASP A 179 7.58 -10.25 -24.83
C ASP A 179 8.02 -10.65 -26.25
N LEU A 180 8.70 -11.80 -26.39
CA LEU A 180 9.28 -12.22 -27.68
C LEU A 180 8.26 -12.77 -28.69
N VAL A 181 7.19 -13.44 -28.23
CA VAL A 181 6.26 -14.17 -29.10
C VAL A 181 4.86 -13.56 -29.08
N GLY A 182 4.45 -13.00 -27.95
CA GLY A 182 3.14 -12.36 -27.78
C GLY A 182 3.08 -10.89 -28.19
N GLY A 183 4.23 -10.25 -28.43
CA GLY A 183 4.29 -8.79 -28.67
C GLY A 183 3.88 -7.96 -27.45
N LEU A 184 3.92 -8.57 -26.26
CA LEU A 184 3.48 -7.98 -24.99
C LEU A 184 4.69 -7.45 -24.21
N ASN A 185 4.82 -6.13 -24.12
CA ASN A 185 5.79 -5.45 -23.29
C ASN A 185 5.45 -5.63 -21.80
N ILE A 186 6.46 -5.96 -21.00
CA ILE A 186 6.28 -6.18 -19.57
C ILE A 186 6.80 -4.97 -18.80
N LYS A 187 5.88 -4.29 -18.11
CA LYS A 187 6.22 -3.19 -17.20
C LYS A 187 6.10 -3.67 -15.75
N TRP A 188 7.14 -3.46 -14.97
CA TRP A 188 7.08 -3.73 -13.53
C TRP A 188 6.28 -2.64 -12.84
N THR A 189 5.40 -3.03 -11.92
CA THR A 189 4.63 -2.11 -11.08
C THR A 189 4.86 -2.39 -9.61
N HIS A 190 4.85 -1.32 -8.81
CA HIS A 190 4.77 -1.43 -7.36
C HIS A 190 3.32 -1.39 -6.88
N ASN A 191 2.36 -0.98 -7.71
CA ASN A 191 0.94 -0.91 -7.38
C ASN A 191 0.27 -2.27 -7.67
N LEU A 192 -0.21 -2.93 -6.63
CA LEU A 192 -0.85 -4.23 -6.71
C LEU A 192 -2.18 -4.19 -7.49
N VAL A 193 -2.86 -3.03 -7.54
CA VAL A 193 -4.09 -2.82 -8.32
C VAL A 193 -3.80 -2.96 -9.83
N ASP A 194 -2.60 -2.59 -10.27
CA ASP A 194 -2.18 -2.72 -11.67
C ASP A 194 -1.69 -4.13 -12.02
N HIS A 195 -1.67 -5.09 -11.09
CA HIS A 195 -1.17 -6.42 -11.39
C HIS A 195 -2.00 -7.11 -12.48
N LEU A 196 -1.33 -7.56 -13.54
CA LEU A 196 -1.90 -8.16 -14.74
C LEU A 196 -2.82 -7.23 -15.55
N ARG A 197 -2.77 -5.92 -15.28
CA ARG A 197 -3.46 -4.95 -16.11
C ARG A 197 -2.81 -4.88 -17.49
N LEU A 198 -3.66 -4.89 -18.51
CA LEU A 198 -3.29 -4.57 -19.88
C LEU A 198 -3.46 -3.07 -20.15
N ALA A 199 -2.51 -2.50 -20.88
CA ALA A 199 -2.49 -1.12 -21.33
C ALA A 199 -1.88 -1.02 -22.72
N ASP A 200 -1.84 0.19 -23.28
CA ASP A 200 -1.26 0.48 -24.59
C ASP A 200 -1.86 -0.42 -25.70
N ASP A 201 -3.19 -0.49 -25.79
CA ASP A 201 -3.96 -1.37 -26.70
C ASP A 201 -3.62 -2.86 -26.55
N ASP A 202 -3.62 -3.37 -25.32
CA ASP A 202 -3.28 -4.75 -24.96
C ASP A 202 -1.86 -5.17 -25.38
N LYS A 203 -0.94 -4.21 -25.51
CA LYS A 203 0.49 -4.47 -25.81
C LYS A 203 1.37 -4.40 -24.58
N THR A 204 0.90 -3.86 -23.48
CA THR A 204 1.68 -3.76 -22.25
C THR A 204 0.96 -4.46 -21.11
N VAL A 205 1.65 -5.37 -20.42
CA VAL A 205 1.15 -6.00 -19.19
C VAL A 205 1.97 -5.52 -17.98
N PHE A 206 1.27 -5.13 -16.92
CA PHE A 206 1.90 -4.73 -15.67
C PHE A 206 2.08 -5.93 -14.73
N ILE A 207 3.30 -6.16 -14.24
CA ILE A 207 3.60 -7.24 -13.30
C ILE A 207 4.06 -6.65 -11.97
N PHE A 208 3.35 -7.01 -10.91
CA PHE A 208 3.72 -6.66 -9.54
C PHE A 208 4.88 -7.55 -9.10
N HIS A 209 5.96 -6.95 -8.63
CA HIS A 209 7.24 -7.67 -8.42
C HIS A 209 7.61 -7.91 -6.95
N SER A 210 6.90 -7.32 -5.98
CA SER A 210 7.17 -7.52 -4.55
C SER A 210 6.61 -8.85 -4.06
N VAL A 211 7.16 -9.97 -4.55
CA VAL A 211 6.67 -11.33 -4.28
C VAL A 211 6.69 -11.67 -2.79
N GLY A 212 7.66 -11.17 -2.02
CA GLY A 212 7.71 -11.38 -0.56
C GLY A 212 6.46 -10.86 0.15
N PHE A 213 5.99 -9.68 -0.26
CA PHE A 213 4.74 -9.10 0.23
C PHE A 213 3.53 -10.00 -0.07
N LEU A 214 3.44 -10.55 -1.29
CA LEU A 214 2.34 -11.47 -1.63
C LEU A 214 2.39 -12.76 -0.80
N LYS A 215 3.58 -13.35 -0.65
CA LYS A 215 3.77 -14.58 0.13
C LYS A 215 3.40 -14.39 1.60
N PHE A 216 3.70 -13.22 2.15
CA PHE A 216 3.32 -12.87 3.51
C PHE A 216 1.81 -12.88 3.72
N HIS A 217 1.05 -12.49 2.69
CA HIS A 217 -0.41 -12.43 2.72
C HIS A 217 -1.14 -13.70 2.25
N GLN A 218 -0.42 -14.81 2.00
CA GLN A 218 -0.99 -16.08 1.51
C GLN A 218 -1.49 -17.03 2.60
N THR A 219 -1.48 -16.61 3.87
CA THR A 219 -1.94 -17.41 5.03
C THR A 219 -3.42 -17.76 5.00
#